data_AF-A0A165FBW8-F1
#
_entry.id   AF-A0A165FBW8-F1
#
_cell.length_a   1.000
_cell.length_b   1.000
_cell.length_c   1.000
_cell.angle_alpha   90.00
_cell.angle_beta   90.00
_cell.angle_gamma   90.00
#
_symmetry.space_group_name_H-M   'P 1'
#
loop_
_entity.id
_entity.type
_entity.pdbx_description
1 polymer ?
#
loop_
_entity_poly.entity_id
_entity_poly.type
_entity_poly.pdbx_seq_one_letter_code
_entity_poly.pdbx_strand_id
1 'polypeptide(L)'
;MLMRPVSQSVSVIRPHGIQLSSTTVLSKRVDTFVPSHVISDILINEGFHRFSIRYYLAFLVRSGNAASGPVRMVVPLSEVMPTFKTLREVYHATREAIFEEYSEPAVG
;
A
#
# COMPACT_ATOMS: atom_id res chain seq x y z
N MET A 1 12.38 10.03 -19.23
CA MET A 1 10.93 10.20 -19.00
C MET A 1 10.39 8.86 -18.53
N LEU A 2 10.12 8.66 -17.22
CA LEU A 2 9.47 7.42 -16.79
C LEU A 2 8.02 7.45 -17.28
N MET A 3 7.65 6.46 -18.10
CA MET A 3 6.27 6.31 -18.56
C MET A 3 5.37 6.01 -17.36
N ARG A 4 4.20 6.65 -17.31
CA ARG A 4 3.20 6.38 -16.29
C ARG A 4 2.78 4.91 -16.31
N PRO A 5 2.63 4.26 -15.15
CA PRO A 5 2.14 2.90 -15.11
C PRO A 5 0.67 2.83 -15.52
N VAL A 6 0.32 1.76 -16.22
CA VAL A 6 -1.07 1.41 -16.57
C VAL A 6 -1.74 0.54 -15.53
N SER A 7 -0.94 -0.14 -14.71
CA SER A 7 -1.41 -1.00 -13.63
C SER A 7 -0.47 -0.94 -12.43
N GLN A 8 -1.06 -0.94 -11.24
CA GLN A 8 -0.37 -1.09 -9.96
C GLN A 8 -1.14 -2.10 -9.11
N SER A 9 -0.41 -2.93 -8.37
CA SER A 9 -1.01 -3.92 -7.47
C SER A 9 -0.24 -4.04 -6.16
N VAL A 10 -0.97 -4.47 -5.13
CA VAL A 10 -0.44 -4.87 -3.83
C VAL A 10 -0.76 -6.34 -3.64
N SER A 11 0.27 -7.17 -3.45
CA SER A 11 0.12 -8.60 -3.18
C SER A 11 0.71 -8.90 -1.80
N VAL A 12 -0.03 -9.62 -0.96
CA VAL A 12 0.45 -10.04 0.36
C VAL A 12 1.08 -11.42 0.24
N ILE A 13 2.31 -11.56 0.76
CA ILE A 13 3.06 -12.82 0.81
C ILE A 13 3.27 -13.15 2.29
N ARG A 14 2.33 -13.91 2.88
CA ARG A 14 2.40 -14.27 4.30
C ARG A 14 3.48 -15.34 4.57
N PRO A 15 4.23 -15.25 5.68
CA PRO A 15 4.28 -14.15 6.68
C PRO A 15 5.29 -13.04 6.33
N HIS A 16 5.85 -13.06 5.12
CA HIS A 16 7.06 -12.32 4.76
C HIS A 16 6.87 -10.83 4.51
N GLY A 17 5.73 -10.38 3.98
CA GLY A 17 5.49 -8.98 3.68
C GLY A 17 4.57 -8.75 2.48
N ILE A 18 4.77 -7.64 1.79
CA ILE A 18 4.00 -7.26 0.61
C ILE A 18 4.90 -7.05 -0.59
N GLN A 19 4.39 -7.40 -1.76
CA GLN A 19 4.98 -7.07 -3.05
C GLN A 19 4.14 -5.99 -3.73
N LEU A 20 4.79 -4.89 -4.07
CA LEU A 20 4.24 -3.79 -4.84
C LEU A 20 4.67 -3.97 -6.28
N SER A 21 3.72 -4.08 -7.21
CA SER A 21 4.03 -4.25 -8.63
C SER A 21 3.51 -3.07 -9.42
N SER A 22 4.29 -2.59 -10.39
CA SER A 22 3.91 -1.52 -11.30
C SER A 22 4.27 -1.88 -12.73
N THR A 23 3.29 -1.80 -13.64
CA THR A 23 3.46 -2.15 -15.06
C THR A 23 3.18 -0.94 -15.93
N THR A 24 4.11 -0.62 -16.83
CA THR A 24 3.99 0.49 -17.80
C THR A 24 3.37 0.04 -19.13
N VAL A 25 3.01 0.99 -19.99
CA VAL A 25 2.45 0.72 -21.33
C VAL A 25 3.35 -0.16 -22.22
N LEU A 26 4.67 -0.15 -22.01
CA LEU A 26 5.62 -1.00 -22.74
C LEU A 26 5.83 -2.37 -22.07
N SER A 27 4.87 -2.80 -21.23
CA SER A 27 4.94 -4.04 -20.44
C SER A 27 6.15 -4.15 -19.50
N LYS A 28 6.91 -3.06 -19.29
CA LYS A 28 7.97 -3.03 -18.29
C LYS A 28 7.33 -3.08 -16.90
N ARG A 29 7.67 -4.12 -16.15
CA ARG A 29 7.25 -4.36 -14.77
C ARG A 29 8.36 -4.00 -13.79
N VAL A 30 8.00 -3.32 -12.71
CA VAL A 30 8.88 -3.04 -11.57
C VAL A 30 8.20 -3.57 -10.33
N ASP A 31 8.90 -4.42 -9.60
CA ASP A 31 8.44 -4.98 -8.33
C ASP A 31 9.28 -4.41 -7.18
N THR A 32 8.64 -4.10 -6.06
CA THR A 32 9.29 -3.66 -4.82
C THR A 32 8.71 -4.44 -3.66
N PHE A 33 9.57 -5.13 -2.92
CA PHE A 33 9.17 -5.90 -1.75
C PHE A 33 9.34 -5.07 -0.48
N VAL A 34 8.34 -5.11 0.40
CA VAL A 34 8.38 -4.50 1.73
C VAL A 34 8.20 -5.60 2.77
N PRO A 35 9.23 -5.91 3.58
CA PRO A 35 9.13 -6.93 4.61
C PRO A 35 8.06 -6.60 5.67
N SER A 36 7.34 -7.60 6.16
CA SER A 36 6.27 -7.42 7.17
C SER A 36 6.78 -6.77 8.46
N HIS A 37 7.94 -7.21 8.96
CA HIS A 37 8.51 -6.71 10.22
C HIS A 37 8.87 -5.22 10.23
N VAL A 38 8.99 -4.58 9.06
CA VAL A 38 9.22 -3.13 8.97
C VAL A 38 7.93 -2.34 8.79
N ILE A 39 6.80 -2.99 8.50
CA ILE A 39 5.49 -2.32 8.36
C ILE A 39 4.93 -2.11 9.77
N SER A 40 4.93 -0.85 10.20
CA SER A 40 4.40 -0.45 11.50
C SER A 40 2.91 -0.19 11.48
N ASP A 41 2.38 0.28 10.35
CA ASP A 41 0.96 0.61 10.21
C ASP A 41 0.56 0.70 8.74
N ILE A 42 -0.74 0.64 8.48
CA ILE A 42 -1.36 0.89 7.17
C ILE A 42 -2.46 1.92 7.40
N LEU A 43 -2.48 2.98 6.59
CA LEU A 43 -3.46 4.06 6.73
C LEU A 43 -4.05 4.46 5.37
N ILE A 44 -5.26 5.02 5.44
CA ILE A 44 -5.84 5.82 4.36
C ILE A 44 -5.86 7.26 4.85
N ASN A 45 -5.38 8.19 4.03
CA ASN A 45 -5.45 9.62 4.35
C ASN A 45 -5.78 10.45 3.12
N GLU A 46 -6.17 11.70 3.36
CA GLU A 46 -6.40 12.70 2.32
C GLU A 46 -5.14 13.51 2.05
N GLY A 47 -4.91 13.85 0.79
CA GLY A 47 -3.81 14.70 0.39
C GLY A 47 -4.10 15.47 -0.88
N PHE A 48 -3.35 16.54 -1.09
CA PHE A 48 -3.41 17.30 -2.33
C PHE A 48 -2.67 16.56 -3.45
N HIS A 49 -3.39 16.25 -4.52
CA HIS A 49 -2.80 15.83 -5.78
C HIS A 49 -3.14 16.88 -6.85
N ARG A 50 -2.13 17.67 -7.23
CA ARG A 50 -2.26 18.83 -8.12
C ARG A 50 -3.23 19.86 -7.54
N PHE A 51 -4.45 19.92 -8.08
CA PHE A 51 -5.50 20.87 -7.72
C PHE A 51 -6.74 20.17 -7.11
N SER A 52 -6.60 18.93 -6.65
CA SER A 52 -7.70 18.14 -6.09
C SER A 52 -7.30 17.46 -4.79
N ILE A 53 -8.21 17.40 -3.83
CA ILE A 53 -8.09 16.57 -2.62
C ILE A 53 -8.45 15.14 -2.99
N ARG A 54 -7.61 14.18 -2.60
CA ARG A 54 -7.81 12.75 -2.89
C ARG A 54 -7.37 11.88 -1.72
N TYR A 55 -8.02 10.74 -1.59
CA TYR A 55 -7.58 9.67 -0.71
C TYR A 55 -6.40 8.92 -1.31
N TYR A 56 -5.47 8.51 -0.45
CA TYR A 56 -4.38 7.59 -0.79
C TYR A 56 -4.21 6.57 0.35
N LEU A 57 -3.72 5.38 0.00
CA LEU A 57 -3.31 4.37 0.96
C LEU A 57 -1.79 4.39 1.13
N ALA A 58 -1.33 4.34 2.37
CA ALA A 58 0.09 4.34 2.69
C ALA A 58 0.44 3.25 3.70
N PHE A 59 1.58 2.61 3.46
CA PHE A 59 2.25 1.75 4.42
C PHE A 59 3.27 2.60 5.19
N LEU A 60 3.16 2.62 6.51
CA LEU A 60 4.16 3.23 7.38
C LEU A 60 5.28 2.23 7.63
N VAL A 61 6.46 2.49 7.08
CA VAL A 61 7.60 1.60 7.13
C VAL A 61 8.68 2.20 8.01
N ARG A 62 9.12 1.47 9.03
CA ARG A 62 10.22 1.89 9.90
C ARG A 62 11.56 1.44 9.32
N SER A 63 12.52 2.35 9.20
CA SER A 63 13.87 2.00 8.77
C SER A 63 14.74 1.66 9.98
N GLY A 64 15.45 0.53 9.89
CA GLY A 64 16.36 0.05 10.93
C GLY A 64 15.68 -0.84 11.97
N ASN A 65 16.53 -1.46 12.80
CA ASN A 65 16.21 -2.41 13.86
C ASN A 65 15.90 -1.74 15.22
N ALA A 66 15.76 -0.40 15.25
CA ALA A 66 15.41 0.35 16.44
C ALA A 66 13.93 0.75 16.45
N ALA A 67 13.25 0.57 17.59
CA ALA A 67 11.87 0.98 17.80
C ALA A 67 11.63 2.49 17.54
N SER A 68 12.70 3.30 17.60
CA SER A 68 12.68 4.75 17.35
C SER A 68 13.25 5.16 15.97
N GLY A 69 13.42 4.21 15.04
CA GLY A 69 13.91 4.51 13.69
C GLY A 69 12.96 5.43 12.89
N PRO A 70 13.47 6.15 11.89
CA PRO A 70 12.66 7.04 11.05
C PRO A 70 11.57 6.25 10.32
N VAL A 71 10.37 6.85 10.27
CA VAL A 71 9.21 6.29 9.57
C VAL A 71 9.14 6.91 8.18
N ARG A 72 9.06 6.07 7.15
CA ARG A 72 8.81 6.49 5.77
C ARG A 72 7.43 6.00 5.33
N MET A 73 6.80 6.76 4.45
CA MET A 73 5.54 6.36 3.82
C MET A 73 5.80 5.72 2.47
N VAL A 74 5.17 4.58 2.21
CA VAL A 74 5.14 3.92 0.90
C VAL A 74 3.71 3.96 0.37
N VAL A 75 3.50 4.56 -0.81
CA VAL A 75 2.17 4.84 -1.39
C VAL A 75 2.00 4.05 -2.70
N PRO A 76 1.55 2.78 -2.67
CA PRO A 76 1.73 1.84 -3.78
C PRO A 76 0.83 2.05 -5.00
N LEU A 77 -0.25 2.81 -4.86
CA LEU A 77 -1.29 2.98 -5.89
C LEU A 77 -1.44 4.45 -6.34
N SER A 78 -0.42 5.28 -6.09
CA SER A 78 -0.50 6.73 -6.32
C SER A 78 -0.72 7.13 -7.77
N GLU A 79 -0.26 6.34 -8.73
CA GLU A 79 -0.27 6.70 -10.15
C GLU A 79 -1.54 6.26 -10.87
N VAL A 80 -2.25 5.25 -10.34
CA VAL A 80 -3.52 4.73 -10.89
C VAL A 80 -4.76 5.36 -10.28
N MET A 81 -4.60 6.24 -9.29
CA MET A 81 -5.66 7.06 -8.68
C MET A 81 -6.95 6.27 -8.33
N PRO A 82 -6.86 5.22 -7.51
CA PRO A 82 -8.00 4.37 -7.16
C PRO A 82 -9.09 5.14 -6.41
N THR A 83 -10.32 4.63 -6.48
CA THR A 83 -11.44 5.17 -5.69
C THR A 83 -11.26 4.88 -4.20
N PHE A 84 -11.92 5.65 -3.33
CA PHE A 84 -11.92 5.38 -1.89
C PHE A 84 -12.45 3.97 -1.55
N LYS A 85 -13.46 3.48 -2.29
CA LYS A 85 -13.97 2.11 -2.14
C LYS A 85 -12.86 1.08 -2.36
N THR A 86 -12.13 1.21 -3.46
CA THR A 86 -10.99 0.32 -3.77
C THR A 86 -9.90 0.43 -2.70
N LEU A 87 -9.58 1.64 -2.23
CA LEU A 87 -8.59 1.82 -1.16
C LEU A 87 -9.02 1.15 0.15
N ARG A 88 -10.31 1.19 0.51
CA ARG A 88 -10.83 0.49 1.68
C ARG A 88 -10.74 -1.02 1.57
N GLU A 89 -11.08 -1.57 0.41
CA GLU A 89 -10.96 -3.01 0.16
C GLU A 89 -9.49 -3.47 0.32
N VAL A 90 -8.55 -2.73 -0.27
CA VAL A 90 -7.11 -3.02 -0.13
C VAL A 90 -6.65 -2.84 1.32
N TYR A 91 -7.10 -1.80 2.01
CA TYR A 91 -6.77 -1.55 3.42
C TYR A 91 -7.17 -2.73 4.30
N HIS A 92 -8.44 -3.16 4.24
CA HIS A 92 -8.92 -4.25 5.09
C HIS A 92 -8.20 -5.56 4.76
N ALA A 93 -8.08 -5.91 3.48
CA ALA A 93 -7.39 -7.15 3.07
C ALA A 93 -5.92 -7.17 3.49
N THR A 94 -5.23 -6.03 3.43
CA THR A 94 -3.80 -5.95 3.80
C THR A 94 -3.61 -5.90 5.31
N ARG A 95 -4.48 -5.24 6.08
CA ARG A 95 -4.44 -5.27 7.56
C ARG A 95 -4.72 -6.66 8.11
N GLU A 96 -5.76 -7.32 7.63
CA GLU A 96 -6.08 -8.69 8.02
C GLU A 96 -4.90 -9.63 7.74
N ALA A 97 -4.28 -9.50 6.57
CA ALA A 97 -3.18 -10.37 6.18
C ALA A 97 -1.83 -10.06 6.85
N ILE A 98 -1.57 -8.82 7.28
CA ILE A 98 -0.28 -8.43 7.89
C ILE A 98 -0.33 -8.41 9.42
N PHE A 99 -1.44 -7.97 10.01
CA PHE A 99 -1.58 -7.79 11.46
C PHE A 99 -2.47 -8.85 12.13
N GLU A 100 -3.01 -9.80 11.36
CA GLU A 100 -3.95 -10.81 11.86
C GLU A 100 -5.18 -10.19 12.55
N GLU A 101 -5.55 -8.98 12.14
CA GLU A 101 -6.77 -8.32 12.60
C GLU A 101 -7.98 -9.07 12.05
N TYR A 102 -8.73 -9.74 12.93
CA TYR A 102 -9.99 -10.38 12.58
C TYR A 102 -10.99 -9.31 12.10
N SER A 103 -11.47 -9.45 10.86
CA SER A 103 -12.74 -8.85 10.45
C SER A 103 -13.84 -9.51 11.29
N GLU A 104 -14.55 -8.77 12.15
CA GLU A 104 -15.81 -9.31 12.70
C GLU A 104 -16.70 -9.73 11.52
N PRO A 105 -17.22 -10.97 11.48
CA PRO A 105 -18.17 -11.34 10.45
C PRO A 105 -19.36 -10.40 10.57
N ALA A 106 -19.75 -9.79 9.44
CA ALA A 106 -20.96 -8.97 9.36
C ALA A 106 -22.12 -9.80 9.92
N VAL A 107 -22.58 -9.44 11.11
CA VAL A 107 -23.75 -10.07 11.74
C VAL A 107 -24.94 -9.74 10.84
N GLY A 108 -25.45 -10.78 10.17
CA GLY A 108 -26.69 -10.75 9.39
C GLY A 108 -27.92 -10.91 10.27
#